data_AF-A0A9P5RS77-F1
#
_entry.id   AF-A0A9P5RS77-F1
#
_cell.length_a   1.000
_cell.length_b   1.000
_cell.length_c   1.000
_cell.angle_alpha   90.00
_cell.angle_beta   90.00
_cell.angle_gamma   90.00
#
_symmetry.space_group_name_H-M   'P 1'
#
loop_
_entity.id
_entity.type
_entity.pdbx_description
1 polymer ?
#
loop_
_entity_poly.entity_id
_entity_poly.type
_entity_poly.pdbx_seq_one_letter_code
_entity_poly.pdbx_strand_id
1 'polypeptide(L)'
;CHKMNPSGGAGASNAMHDAIALANRINGLPFHPIASEIEAAFKEYQEERIGWVEAAFENSKMMRNMVGQSMSSKITRTIIKRVPTWLMRKMASQQYCHRPQVAFLPLIEDKGSFRPAHQPSLSVKAPQEKSTTVFAANEIDQLPTAV
;
A
#
# COMPACT_ATOMS: atom_id res chain seq x y z
N CYS A 1 -3.28 -11.06 -5.71
CA CYS A 1 -3.52 -12.31 -6.49
C CYS A 1 -2.22 -13.03 -6.89
N HIS A 2 -1.31 -13.29 -5.96
CA HIS A 2 0.05 -13.76 -6.27
C HIS A 2 0.47 -14.81 -5.26
N LYS A 3 0.62 -16.05 -5.75
CA LYS A 3 1.05 -17.19 -4.95
C LYS A 3 2.57 -17.15 -4.80
N MET A 4 3.03 -16.92 -3.58
CA MET A 4 4.46 -16.93 -3.24
C MET A 4 4.86 -18.26 -2.59
N ASN A 5 6.14 -18.59 -2.64
CA ASN A 5 6.62 -19.75 -1.89
C ASN A 5 6.58 -19.46 -0.37
N PRO A 6 6.03 -20.36 0.46
CA PRO A 6 5.98 -20.16 1.92
C PRO A 6 7.35 -19.90 2.56
N SER A 7 8.42 -20.47 2.00
CA SER A 7 9.80 -20.28 2.49
C SER A 7 10.26 -18.82 2.46
N GLY A 8 9.63 -17.98 1.63
CA GLY A 8 9.92 -16.54 1.59
C GLY A 8 9.18 -15.71 2.63
N GLY A 9 8.17 -16.28 3.33
CA GLY A 9 7.44 -15.61 4.41
C GLY A 9 6.65 -14.34 4.03
N ALA A 10 6.59 -13.96 2.75
CA ALA A 10 6.10 -12.66 2.30
C ALA A 10 4.62 -12.63 1.88
N GLY A 11 3.95 -13.79 1.83
CA GLY A 11 2.61 -13.90 1.27
C GLY A 11 1.56 -13.11 2.06
N ALA A 12 1.50 -13.30 3.37
CA ALA A 12 0.52 -12.63 4.24
C ALA A 12 0.72 -11.11 4.26
N SER A 13 1.96 -10.64 4.45
CA SER A 13 2.26 -9.20 4.46
C SER A 13 1.90 -8.53 3.14
N ASN A 14 2.19 -9.16 2.00
CA ASN A 14 1.79 -8.61 0.70
C ASN A 14 0.27 -8.55 0.55
N ALA A 15 -0.46 -9.58 0.99
CA ALA A 15 -1.92 -9.54 0.95
C ALA A 15 -2.50 -8.40 1.80
N MET A 16 -1.93 -8.15 2.99
CA MET A 16 -2.32 -7.00 3.81
C MET A 16 -1.99 -5.67 3.13
N HIS A 17 -0.81 -5.56 2.52
CA HIS A 17 -0.42 -4.36 1.77
C HIS A 17 -1.35 -4.09 0.58
N ASP A 18 -1.78 -5.12 -0.12
CA ASP A 18 -2.75 -5.01 -1.22
C ASP A 18 -4.10 -4.51 -0.72
N ALA A 19 -4.58 -5.08 0.39
CA ALA A 19 -5.84 -4.67 1.00
C ALA A 19 -5.82 -3.19 1.39
N ILE A 20 -4.71 -2.70 1.97
CA ILE A 20 -4.55 -1.29 2.34
C ILE A 20 -4.54 -0.40 1.10
N ALA A 21 -3.71 -0.73 0.09
CA ALA A 21 -3.62 0.07 -1.12
C ALA A 21 -4.96 0.14 -1.85
N LEU A 22 -5.67 -0.99 -1.96
CA LEU A 22 -6.98 -1.05 -2.60
C LEU A 22 -8.04 -0.29 -1.78
N ALA A 23 -8.06 -0.44 -0.46
CA ALA A 23 -9.00 0.28 0.41
C ALA A 23 -8.85 1.80 0.29
N ASN A 24 -7.61 2.30 0.22
CA ASN A 24 -7.34 3.72 -0.01
C ASN A 24 -7.92 4.20 -1.34
N ARG A 25 -7.77 3.42 -2.42
CA ARG A 25 -8.31 3.75 -3.75
C ARG A 25 -9.84 3.72 -3.77
N ILE A 26 -10.46 2.70 -3.17
CA ILE A 26 -11.91 2.59 -3.04
C ILE A 26 -12.48 3.78 -2.26
N ASN A 27 -11.82 4.17 -1.16
CA ASN A 27 -12.24 5.31 -0.36
C ASN A 27 -12.16 6.64 -1.13
N GLY A 28 -11.31 6.74 -2.16
CA GLY A 28 -11.20 7.91 -3.01
C GLY A 28 -12.19 7.99 -4.16
N LEU A 29 -12.99 6.95 -4.40
CA LEU A 29 -14.00 6.97 -5.44
C LEU A 29 -15.10 7.99 -5.11
N PRO A 30 -15.72 8.64 -6.11
CA PRO A 30 -16.89 9.49 -5.89
C PRO A 30 -18.07 8.66 -5.36
N PHE A 31 -19.09 9.33 -4.79
CA PHE A 31 -20.26 8.68 -4.18
C PHE A 31 -21.05 7.75 -5.13
N HIS A 32 -21.04 8.06 -6.43
CA HIS A 32 -21.69 7.28 -7.47
C HIS A 32 -20.69 7.01 -8.59
N PRO A 33 -19.72 6.11 -8.37
CA PRO A 33 -18.64 5.90 -9.31
C PRO A 33 -19.15 5.19 -10.55
N ILE A 34 -18.71 5.66 -11.72
CA ILE A 34 -18.98 4.96 -12.98
C ILE A 34 -17.93 3.86 -13.20
N ALA A 35 -18.23 2.89 -14.06
CA ALA A 35 -17.37 1.73 -14.30
C ALA A 35 -15.93 2.13 -14.65
N SER A 36 -15.72 3.16 -15.47
CA SER A 36 -14.38 3.62 -15.86
C SER A 36 -13.58 4.20 -14.69
N GLU A 37 -14.21 4.82 -13.70
CA GLU A 37 -13.53 5.34 -12.51
C GLU A 37 -13.10 4.20 -11.58
N ILE A 38 -13.95 3.18 -11.47
CA ILE A 38 -13.62 1.95 -10.74
C ILE A 38 -12.44 1.25 -11.42
N GLU A 39 -12.50 1.03 -12.74
CA GLU A 39 -11.42 0.41 -13.50
C GLU A 39 -10.10 1.19 -13.39
N ALA A 40 -10.16 2.52 -13.44
CA ALA A 40 -8.99 3.37 -13.21
C ALA A 40 -8.39 3.16 -11.81
N ALA A 41 -9.22 3.13 -10.77
CA ALA A 41 -8.76 2.87 -9.40
C ALA A 41 -8.10 1.50 -9.24
N PHE A 42 -8.65 0.45 -9.86
CA PHE A 42 -8.03 -0.89 -9.88
C PHE A 42 -6.71 -0.91 -10.66
N LYS A 43 -6.62 -0.19 -11.77
CA LYS A 43 -5.38 -0.06 -12.55
C LYS A 43 -4.29 0.64 -11.75
N GLU A 44 -4.61 1.76 -11.10
CA GLU A 44 -3.65 2.48 -10.23
C GLU A 44 -3.17 1.61 -9.06
N TYR A 45 -4.08 0.84 -8.44
CA TYR A 45 -3.72 -0.16 -7.43
C TYR A 45 -2.72 -1.19 -7.99
N GLN A 46 -2.98 -1.72 -9.18
CA GLN A 46 -2.10 -2.71 -9.80
C GLN A 46 -0.72 -2.12 -10.10
N GLU A 47 -0.67 -0.92 -10.68
CA GLU A 47 0.58 -0.20 -10.98
C GLU A 47 1.40 0.08 -9.71
N GLU A 48 0.75 0.45 -8.61
CA GLU A 48 1.39 0.68 -7.31
C GLU A 48 1.98 -0.60 -6.72
N ARG A 49 1.31 -1.75 -6.87
CA ARG A 49 1.64 -2.98 -6.16
C ARG A 49 2.48 -3.99 -6.94
N ILE A 50 2.39 -4.01 -8.28
CA ILE A 50 2.97 -5.08 -9.09
C ILE A 50 4.49 -5.24 -8.88
N GLY A 51 5.24 -4.14 -8.85
CA GLY A 51 6.70 -4.19 -8.67
C GLY A 51 7.12 -4.77 -7.32
N TRP A 52 6.39 -4.44 -6.24
CA TRP A 52 6.66 -4.98 -4.90
C TRP A 52 6.36 -6.47 -4.82
N VAL A 53 5.25 -6.87 -5.43
CA VAL A 53 4.80 -8.27 -5.49
C VAL A 53 5.79 -9.12 -6.28
N GLU A 54 6.25 -8.65 -7.44
CA GLU A 54 7.21 -9.37 -8.28
C GLU A 54 8.55 -9.54 -7.56
N ALA A 55 9.06 -8.49 -6.92
CA ALA A 55 10.28 -8.57 -6.13
C ALA A 55 10.14 -9.59 -4.97
N ALA A 56 8.99 -9.58 -4.28
CA ALA A 56 8.72 -10.55 -3.22
C ALA A 56 8.58 -11.99 -3.76
N PHE A 57 7.98 -12.16 -4.93
CA PHE A 57 7.83 -13.45 -5.60
C PHE A 57 9.19 -14.04 -6.00
N GLU A 58 10.06 -13.26 -6.65
CA GLU A 58 11.41 -13.71 -7.03
C GLU A 58 12.26 -14.02 -5.79
N ASN A 59 12.20 -13.16 -4.77
CA ASN A 59 12.87 -13.45 -3.50
C ASN A 59 12.36 -14.76 -2.87
N SER A 60 11.05 -15.05 -2.94
CA SER A 60 10.49 -16.31 -2.43
C SER A 60 11.02 -17.55 -3.17
N LYS A 61 11.30 -17.44 -4.47
CA LYS A 61 11.93 -18.52 -5.25
C LYS A 61 13.37 -18.75 -4.83
N MET A 62 14.13 -17.69 -4.58
CA MET A 62 15.50 -17.80 -4.05
C MET A 62 15.48 -18.51 -2.68
N MET A 63 14.58 -18.08 -1.78
CA MET A 63 14.45 -18.67 -0.45
C MET A 63 14.01 -20.14 -0.49
N ARG A 64 13.17 -20.54 -1.46
CA ARG A 64 12.86 -21.96 -1.69
C ARG A 64 14.12 -22.79 -1.92
N ASN A 65 15.08 -22.28 -2.69
CA ASN A 65 16.34 -22.99 -2.95
C ASN A 65 17.22 -23.11 -1.69
N MET A 66 17.03 -22.27 -0.67
CA MET A 66 17.76 -22.42 0.61
C MET A 66 17.33 -23.66 1.39
N VAL A 67 16.08 -24.13 1.22
CA VAL A 67 15.53 -25.28 1.95
C VAL A 67 15.79 -26.61 1.22
N GLY A 68 16.17 -26.55 -0.06
CA GLY A 68 16.42 -27.74 -0.88
C GLY A 68 17.68 -28.53 -0.50
N GLN A 69 17.78 -29.76 -1.00
CA GLN A 69 18.94 -30.65 -0.79
C GLN A 69 19.84 -30.79 -2.02
N SER A 70 19.52 -30.09 -3.11
CA SER A 70 20.31 -30.10 -4.35
C SER A 70 21.70 -29.47 -4.17
N MET A 71 22.60 -29.74 -5.12
CA MET A 71 23.91 -29.06 -5.16
C MET A 71 23.77 -27.54 -5.24
N SER A 72 22.82 -27.04 -6.03
CA SER A 72 22.50 -25.61 -6.11
C SER A 72 22.05 -25.03 -4.76
N SER A 73 21.31 -25.81 -3.95
CA SER A 73 20.90 -25.41 -2.61
C SER A 73 22.11 -25.30 -1.66
N LYS A 74 23.06 -26.23 -1.76
CA LYS A 74 24.32 -26.21 -0.97
C LYS A 74 25.20 -25.01 -1.33
N ILE A 75 25.34 -24.70 -2.62
CA ILE A 75 26.07 -23.53 -3.12
C ILE A 75 25.41 -22.24 -2.61
N THR A 76 24.09 -22.13 -2.76
CA THR A 76 23.32 -20.95 -2.32
C THR A 76 23.51 -20.70 -0.82
N ARG A 77 23.38 -21.72 0.03
CA ARG A 77 23.62 -21.59 1.47
C ARG A 77 25.06 -21.18 1.79
N THR A 78 26.04 -21.72 1.08
CA THR A 78 27.46 -21.38 1.28
C THR A 78 27.74 -19.91 0.95
N ILE A 79 27.15 -19.40 -0.13
CA ILE A 79 27.23 -17.98 -0.49
C ILE A 79 26.57 -17.13 0.59
N ILE A 80 25.30 -17.41 0.93
CA ILE A 80 24.54 -16.62 1.91
C ILE A 80 25.23 -16.59 3.28
N LYS A 81 25.81 -17.71 3.73
CA LYS A 81 26.55 -17.79 5.00
C LYS A 81 27.77 -16.86 5.04
N ARG A 82 28.32 -16.49 3.88
CA ARG A 82 29.48 -15.60 3.76
C ARG A 82 29.09 -14.15 3.43
N VAL A 83 27.80 -13.86 3.27
CA VAL A 83 27.33 -12.49 3.02
C VAL A 83 27.56 -11.64 4.28
N PRO A 84 28.24 -10.49 4.17
CA PRO A 84 28.42 -9.59 5.31
C PRO A 84 27.10 -9.09 5.89
N THR A 85 27.06 -8.87 7.20
CA THR A 85 25.85 -8.44 7.91
C THR A 85 25.29 -7.11 7.41
N TRP A 86 26.14 -6.17 7.00
CA TRP A 86 25.70 -4.89 6.43
C TRP A 86 24.92 -5.08 5.13
N LEU A 87 25.31 -6.08 4.31
CA LEU A 87 24.64 -6.38 3.05
C LEU A 87 23.30 -7.07 3.31
N MET A 88 23.26 -8.01 4.25
CA MET A 88 21.99 -8.60 4.72
C MET A 88 21.03 -7.53 5.26
N ARG A 89 21.53 -6.56 6.04
CA ARG A 89 20.72 -5.43 6.53
C ARG A 89 20.21 -4.56 5.39
N LYS A 90 21.02 -4.31 4.36
CA LYS A 90 20.59 -3.56 3.18
C LYS A 90 19.50 -4.29 2.40
N MET A 91 19.65 -5.61 2.19
CA MET A 91 18.61 -6.43 1.55
C MET A 91 17.31 -6.43 2.39
N ALA A 92 17.41 -6.61 3.70
CA ALA A 92 16.27 -6.57 4.60
C ALA A 92 15.58 -5.19 4.60
N SER A 93 16.33 -4.09 4.54
CA SER A 93 15.75 -2.74 4.52
C SER A 93 14.82 -2.51 3.32
N GLN A 94 15.11 -3.13 2.18
CA GLN A 94 14.23 -3.04 1.01
C GLN A 94 12.92 -3.81 1.21
N GLN A 95 12.96 -4.93 1.94
CA GLN A 95 11.75 -5.69 2.26
C GLN A 95 10.85 -4.95 3.26
N TYR A 96 11.45 -4.22 4.20
CA TYR A 96 10.75 -3.51 5.26
C TYR A 96 10.47 -2.04 4.96
N CYS A 97 10.93 -1.48 3.84
CA CYS A 97 10.64 -0.07 3.52
C CYS A 97 9.18 0.12 3.04
N HIS A 98 8.57 -0.89 2.43
CA HIS A 98 7.18 -0.81 1.98
C HIS A 98 6.22 -1.12 3.14
N ARG A 99 5.64 -0.07 3.72
CA ARG A 99 4.78 -0.11 4.93
C ARG A 99 3.51 0.72 4.70
N PRO A 100 2.59 0.26 3.83
CA PRO A 100 1.40 1.02 3.48
C PRO A 100 0.54 1.32 4.71
N GLN A 101 -0.01 2.52 4.76
CA GLN A 101 -0.97 2.95 5.78
C GLN A 101 -2.33 3.25 5.16
N VAL A 102 -3.38 3.15 5.98
CA VAL A 102 -4.74 3.48 5.58
C VAL A 102 -4.91 5.00 5.61
N ALA A 103 -5.24 5.61 4.46
CA ALA A 103 -5.23 7.06 4.25
C ALA A 103 -6.36 7.80 4.98
N PHE A 104 -7.47 7.11 5.27
CA PHE A 104 -8.62 7.68 5.96
C PHE A 104 -8.59 7.51 7.48
N LEU A 105 -7.52 6.92 8.03
CA LEU A 105 -7.27 6.84 9.46
C LEU A 105 -6.14 7.80 9.85
N PRO A 106 -6.06 8.22 11.13
CA PRO A 106 -4.91 8.96 11.63
C PRO A 106 -3.61 8.21 11.34
N LEU A 107 -2.68 8.88 10.66
CA LEU A 107 -1.40 8.28 10.30
C LEU A 107 -0.58 7.97 11.55
N ILE A 108 0.01 6.77 11.57
CA ILE A 108 0.89 6.33 12.64
C ILE A 108 2.27 6.97 12.41
N GLU A 109 2.83 7.51 13.49
CA GLU A 109 4.19 8.06 13.51
C GLU A 109 5.21 6.98 13.09
N ASP A 110 6.09 7.31 12.15
CA ASP A 110 7.14 6.40 11.71
C ASP A 110 8.28 6.31 12.75
N LYS A 111 8.36 5.17 13.42
CA LYS A 111 9.44 4.81 14.35
C LYS A 111 10.50 3.90 13.71
N GLY A 112 10.44 3.72 12.39
CA GLY A 112 11.34 2.84 11.66
C GLY A 112 12.75 3.41 11.53
N SER A 113 13.77 2.54 11.54
CA SER A 113 15.16 2.94 11.27
C SER A 113 15.41 3.33 9.81
N PHE A 114 14.49 2.97 8.90
CA PHE A 114 14.55 3.30 7.48
C PHE A 114 13.31 4.07 7.09
N ARG A 115 13.44 5.08 6.23
CA ARG A 115 12.28 5.82 5.72
C ARG A 115 11.35 4.89 4.93
N PRO A 116 10.02 5.03 5.06
CA PRO A 116 9.09 4.26 4.27
C PRO A 116 9.22 4.63 2.80
N ALA A 117 8.98 3.66 1.92
CA ALA A 117 8.86 3.92 0.50
C ALA A 117 7.65 4.83 0.24
N HIS A 118 7.70 5.60 -0.84
CA HIS A 118 6.59 6.43 -1.30
C HIS A 118 5.34 5.56 -1.56
N GLN A 119 4.18 6.05 -1.12
CA GLN A 119 2.88 5.36 -1.23
C GLN A 119 1.88 6.26 -1.97
N PRO A 120 1.68 6.06 -3.28
CA PRO A 120 0.74 6.86 -4.07
C PRO A 120 -0.70 6.82 -3.52
N SER A 121 -1.14 5.68 -2.99
CA SER A 121 -2.48 5.55 -2.41
C SER A 121 -2.70 6.37 -1.14
N LEU A 122 -1.64 6.82 -0.47
CA LEU A 122 -1.75 7.59 0.79
C LEU A 122 -2.30 9.01 0.58
N SER A 123 -2.10 9.59 -0.60
CA SER A 123 -2.61 10.93 -0.94
C SER A 123 -4.08 10.94 -1.34
N VAL A 124 -4.71 9.77 -1.46
CA VAL A 124 -6.10 9.63 -1.90
C VAL A 124 -7.04 10.08 -0.78
N LYS A 125 -7.94 11.01 -1.07
CA LYS A 125 -8.90 11.58 -0.12
C LYS A 125 -10.32 11.15 -0.46
N ALA A 126 -11.12 10.96 0.56
CA ALA A 126 -12.55 10.73 0.38
C ALA A 126 -13.23 11.95 -0.27
N PRO A 127 -14.22 11.73 -1.15
CA PRO A 127 -15.04 12.80 -1.69
C PRO A 127 -15.71 13.55 -0.53
N GLN A 128 -15.71 14.88 -0.61
CA GLN A 128 -16.45 15.73 0.33
C GLN A 128 -17.79 16.09 -0.31
N GLU A 129 -18.90 15.88 0.40
CA GLU A 129 -20.16 16.49 0.00
C GLU A 129 -19.99 18.00 0.08
N LYS A 130 -20.27 18.71 -1.02
CA LYS A 130 -20.37 20.17 -0.96
C LYS A 130 -21.59 20.49 -0.12
N SER A 131 -21.38 20.76 1.17
CA SER A 131 -22.44 21.24 2.05
C SER A 131 -23.05 22.50 1.45
N THR A 132 -24.31 22.41 1.00
CA THR A 132 -25.12 23.53 0.53
C THR A 132 -25.43 24.45 1.72
N THR A 133 -24.41 25.18 2.20
CA THR A 133 -24.51 26.07 3.36
C THR A 133 -24.23 27.51 2.93
N VAL A 134 -24.96 28.00 1.92
CA VAL A 134 -24.86 29.41 1.50
C VAL A 134 -26.24 30.10 1.32
N PHE A 135 -27.38 29.40 1.38
CA PHE A 135 -28.67 30.03 1.04
C PHE A 135 -29.61 30.39 2.19
N ALA A 136 -29.34 30.02 3.45
CA ALA A 136 -30.27 30.28 4.55
C ALA A 136 -29.99 31.56 5.36
N ALA A 137 -28.89 32.27 5.11
CA ALA A 137 -28.49 33.44 5.92
C ALA A 137 -29.06 34.78 5.42
N ASN A 138 -29.71 34.83 4.25
CA ASN A 138 -30.17 36.10 3.63
C ASN A 138 -31.70 36.33 3.68
N GLU A 139 -32.49 35.47 4.32
CA GLU A 139 -33.96 35.60 4.33
C GLU A 139 -34.56 36.15 5.64
N ILE A 140 -33.76 36.45 6.68
CA ILE A 140 -34.29 36.91 7.97
C ILE A 140 -34.39 38.45 8.08
N ASP A 141 -33.82 39.21 7.13
CA ASP A 141 -33.74 40.68 7.23
C ASP A 141 -34.85 41.45 6.49
N GLN A 142 -35.97 40.78 6.14
CA GLN A 142 -37.14 41.43 5.52
C GLN A 142 -38.43 41.14 6.28
N LEU A 143 -38.54 41.67 7.52
CA LEU A 143 -39.84 41.89 8.15
C LEU A 143 -40.09 43.40 8.28
N PRO A 144 -41.09 43.96 7.59
CA PRO A 144 -41.39 45.38 7.67
C PRO A 144 -41.98 45.73 9.03
N THR A 145 -41.36 46.71 9.70
CA THR A 145 -41.89 47.33 10.91
C THR A 145 -43.17 48.08 10.53
N ALA A 146 -44.33 47.56 10.98
CA ALA A 146 -45.62 48.23 10.81
C ALA A 146 -45.67 49.53 11.64
N VAL A 147 -46.21 50.59 11.02
CA VAL A 147 -46.50 51.91 11.61
C VAL A 147 -47.82 51.86 12.37
#